data_AF-A0A9P9Y9L7-F1
#
_entry.id   AF-A0A9P9Y9L7-F1
#
_cell.length_a   1.000
_cell.length_b   1.000
_cell.length_c   1.000
_cell.angle_alpha   90.00
_cell.angle_beta   90.00
_cell.angle_gamma   90.00
#
_symmetry.space_group_name_H-M   'P 1'
#
loop_
_entity.id
_entity.type
_entity.pdbx_description
1 polymer ?
#
loop_
_entity_poly.entity_id
_entity_poly.type
_entity_poly.pdbx_seq_one_letter_code
_entity_poly.pdbx_strand_id
1 'polypeptide(L)'
;MQLFNYLPVALLAYATGIAAAPDHDSGDHSSATDGDSADFTPAVNCRNDICYSAVVPEATASSDSGPIWFQIYAPTKFAWVALGTGSTMSDANMFIIYQDGDGNVTLSHRQASGHTMPQVPANSPVTTTLLPGTGVSDGFMVANFRCDNCTTWKSGESLDFSSAGTPMIGAWQEGDPLDSTDVEARIGKHTGSPRIFSLDLSSAIKATAGNPFVDDFAVPEEANDGGSEDADAEDDSAGDGADGESAGVGRSSLVSGGVAAAAMMMGFSLLM
;
A
#
# COMPACT_ATOMS: atom_id res chain seq x y z
N MET A 1 2.83 -70.58 -21.40
CA MET A 1 2.09 -70.79 -22.66
C MET A 1 1.62 -69.43 -23.14
N GLN A 2 2.29 -68.90 -24.18
CA GLN A 2 1.74 -68.72 -25.54
C GLN A 2 1.00 -67.37 -25.67
N LEU A 3 1.24 -66.49 -26.65
CA LEU A 3 2.06 -66.49 -27.87
C LEU A 3 2.27 -65.02 -28.28
N PHE A 4 3.47 -64.71 -28.76
CA PHE A 4 3.80 -63.51 -29.52
C PHE A 4 3.15 -63.57 -30.91
N ASN A 5 2.72 -62.42 -31.45
CA ASN A 5 2.48 -62.27 -32.89
C ASN A 5 3.24 -61.05 -33.44
N TYR A 6 4.18 -61.37 -34.33
CA TYR A 6 4.87 -60.51 -35.30
C TYR A 6 3.95 -60.24 -36.51
N LEU A 7 4.02 -59.08 -37.19
CA LEU A 7 4.75 -58.76 -38.46
C LEU A 7 3.97 -57.58 -39.14
N PRO A 8 4.44 -56.90 -40.22
CA PRO A 8 5.75 -56.29 -40.47
C PRO A 8 5.73 -54.90 -41.19
N VAL A 9 6.87 -54.20 -41.08
CA VAL A 9 7.65 -53.42 -42.08
C VAL A 9 6.97 -52.82 -43.33
N ALA A 10 7.14 -51.50 -43.48
CA ALA A 10 7.46 -50.77 -44.73
C ALA A 10 7.83 -49.32 -44.37
N LEU A 11 8.70 -48.54 -45.00
CA LEU A 11 9.78 -48.70 -45.98
C LEU A 11 10.50 -47.31 -45.96
N LEU A 12 11.81 -47.31 -46.17
CA LEU A 12 12.69 -46.14 -46.30
C LEU A 12 12.17 -45.03 -47.24
N ALA A 13 12.50 -43.79 -46.90
CA ALA A 13 13.02 -42.83 -47.86
C ALA A 13 14.17 -42.01 -47.24
N TYR A 14 15.37 -42.22 -47.77
CA TYR A 14 16.54 -41.36 -47.62
C TYR A 14 16.36 -40.13 -48.51
N ALA A 15 16.65 -38.93 -48.00
CA ALA A 15 17.03 -37.80 -48.82
C ALA A 15 18.24 -37.09 -48.18
N THR A 16 19.19 -36.81 -49.05
CA THR A 16 20.53 -36.30 -48.85
C THR A 16 20.58 -34.89 -48.26
N GLY A 17 21.58 -34.64 -47.42
CA GLY A 17 21.80 -33.34 -46.80
C GLY A 17 22.39 -32.27 -47.71
N ILE A 18 22.35 -31.03 -47.23
CA ILE A 18 23.32 -29.97 -47.51
C ILE A 18 23.53 -29.23 -46.19
N ALA A 19 24.78 -29.11 -45.75
CA ALA A 19 25.17 -28.26 -44.65
C ALA A 19 25.29 -26.80 -45.13
N ALA A 20 24.64 -25.88 -44.43
CA ALA A 20 25.06 -24.48 -44.32
C ALA A 20 24.52 -23.94 -42.98
N ALA A 21 25.43 -23.41 -42.17
CA ALA A 21 25.13 -22.55 -41.02
C ALA A 21 25.66 -21.14 -41.34
N PRO A 22 25.38 -20.10 -40.55
CA PRO A 22 24.11 -19.72 -39.91
C PRO A 22 23.71 -18.30 -40.37
N ASP A 23 22.43 -18.05 -40.64
CA ASP A 23 21.93 -16.67 -40.77
C ASP A 23 21.09 -16.32 -39.55
N HIS A 24 21.60 -15.34 -38.82
CA HIS A 24 21.01 -14.69 -37.68
C HIS A 24 19.94 -13.74 -38.22
N ASP A 25 18.68 -14.16 -38.27
CA ASP A 25 17.57 -13.25 -38.57
C ASP A 25 16.43 -13.47 -37.58
N SER A 26 16.08 -12.37 -36.92
CA SER A 26 15.09 -12.28 -35.85
C SER A 26 13.70 -12.31 -36.49
N GLY A 27 13.06 -13.47 -36.46
CA GLY A 27 11.74 -13.69 -37.06
C GLY A 27 10.77 -14.38 -36.11
N ASP A 28 9.95 -13.56 -35.45
CA ASP A 28 8.52 -13.75 -35.16
C ASP A 28 8.06 -15.10 -34.57
N HIS A 29 8.08 -15.20 -33.23
CA HIS A 29 7.19 -16.11 -32.52
C HIS A 29 5.79 -15.48 -32.45
N SER A 30 4.96 -15.84 -33.42
CA SER A 30 3.55 -15.48 -33.40
C SER A 30 2.81 -16.24 -32.30
N SER A 31 2.28 -15.45 -31.37
CA SER A 31 0.96 -15.60 -30.74
C SER A 31 0.70 -16.91 -29.99
N ALA A 32 1.19 -16.98 -28.76
CA ALA A 32 0.28 -17.33 -27.67
C ALA A 32 -0.45 -16.04 -27.28
N THR A 33 -1.77 -16.08 -27.26
CA THR A 33 -2.60 -14.96 -26.83
C THR A 33 -2.26 -14.60 -25.40
N ASP A 34 -1.50 -13.52 -25.20
CA ASP A 34 -1.54 -12.73 -23.98
C ASP A 34 -2.97 -12.21 -23.85
N GLY A 35 -3.79 -12.99 -23.14
CA GLY A 35 -5.06 -12.50 -22.65
C GLY A 35 -4.75 -11.43 -21.63
N ASP A 36 -4.81 -10.18 -22.07
CA ASP A 36 -5.09 -8.98 -21.29
C ASP A 36 -4.76 -9.16 -19.80
N SER A 37 -3.49 -8.98 -19.43
CA SER A 37 -3.15 -8.57 -18.07
C SER A 37 -3.68 -7.14 -17.91
N ALA A 38 -5.01 -7.02 -17.84
CA ALA A 38 -5.70 -5.81 -17.46
C ALA A 38 -5.10 -5.41 -16.12
N ASP A 39 -4.62 -4.17 -16.05
CA ASP A 39 -3.91 -3.60 -14.91
C ASP A 39 -4.67 -3.92 -13.61
N PHE A 40 -4.18 -4.93 -12.89
CA PHE A 40 -4.75 -5.36 -11.63
C PHE A 40 -4.24 -4.40 -10.55
N THR A 41 -4.74 -3.17 -10.59
CA THR A 41 -4.40 -2.17 -9.58
C THR A 41 -5.45 -2.19 -8.47
N PRO A 42 -5.10 -2.55 -7.22
CA PRO A 42 -6.01 -2.37 -6.09
C PRO A 42 -6.24 -0.86 -5.83
N ALA A 43 -7.31 -0.51 -5.10
CA ALA A 43 -7.34 0.80 -4.46
C ALA A 43 -6.18 0.85 -3.47
N VAL A 44 -5.35 1.88 -3.50
CA VAL A 44 -4.21 2.00 -2.58
C VAL A 44 -4.08 3.42 -2.04
N ASN A 45 -3.73 3.54 -0.77
CA ASN A 45 -3.29 4.78 -0.16
C ASN A 45 -2.08 4.52 0.73
N CYS A 46 -0.94 5.10 0.37
CA CYS A 46 0.31 4.99 1.10
C CYS A 46 0.72 6.33 1.70
N ARG A 47 1.08 6.34 2.99
CA ARG A 47 1.63 7.51 3.66
C ARG A 47 2.39 7.12 4.92
N ASN A 48 3.57 7.71 5.13
CA ASN A 48 4.45 7.42 6.28
C ASN A 48 4.75 5.92 6.42
N ASP A 49 5.11 5.27 5.32
CA ASP A 49 5.43 3.83 5.24
C ASP A 49 4.25 2.89 5.55
N ILE A 50 3.05 3.42 5.76
CA ILE A 50 1.83 2.62 5.93
C ILE A 50 1.05 2.67 4.63
N CYS A 51 0.75 1.50 4.07
CA CYS A 51 -0.13 1.36 2.91
C CYS A 51 -1.39 0.57 3.28
N TYR A 52 -2.52 1.08 2.82
CA TYR A 52 -3.80 0.41 2.88
C TYR A 52 -4.27 0.12 1.47
N SER A 53 -4.63 -1.13 1.19
CA SER A 53 -5.14 -1.52 -0.12
C SER A 53 -6.47 -2.24 -0.02
N ALA A 54 -7.30 -2.12 -1.05
CA ALA A 54 -8.57 -2.84 -1.16
C ALA A 54 -8.78 -3.38 -2.58
N VAL A 55 -9.42 -4.55 -2.65
CA VAL A 55 -9.91 -5.17 -3.89
C VAL A 55 -11.35 -5.61 -3.67
N VAL A 56 -12.23 -5.25 -4.61
CA VAL A 56 -13.64 -5.62 -4.60
C VAL A 56 -13.85 -6.64 -5.72
N PRO A 57 -14.32 -7.87 -5.45
CA PRO A 57 -14.66 -8.78 -6.54
C PRO A 57 -15.86 -8.23 -7.32
N GLU A 58 -15.86 -8.39 -8.64
CA GLU A 58 -16.99 -8.03 -9.52
C GLU A 58 -18.31 -8.61 -9.02
N ALA A 59 -18.31 -9.85 -8.52
CA ALA A 59 -19.49 -10.50 -7.96
C ALA A 59 -20.04 -9.75 -6.74
N THR A 60 -19.17 -9.18 -5.89
CA THR A 60 -19.59 -8.38 -4.73
C THR A 60 -20.02 -6.99 -5.14
N ALA A 61 -19.31 -6.34 -6.06
CA ALA A 61 -19.75 -5.05 -6.61
C ALA A 61 -21.12 -5.15 -7.31
N SER A 62 -21.40 -6.27 -7.98
CA SER A 62 -22.66 -6.47 -8.73
C SER A 62 -23.86 -6.85 -7.85
N SER A 63 -23.61 -7.43 -6.67
CA SER A 63 -24.67 -7.92 -5.77
C SER A 63 -24.78 -7.15 -4.46
N ASP A 64 -23.88 -6.18 -4.23
CA ASP A 64 -23.66 -5.49 -2.96
C ASP A 64 -23.43 -6.44 -1.77
N SER A 65 -23.01 -7.68 -2.05
CA SER A 65 -22.89 -8.76 -1.07
C SER A 65 -21.69 -9.67 -1.35
N GLY A 66 -21.07 -10.17 -0.28
CA GLY A 66 -19.91 -11.06 -0.37
C GLY A 66 -18.62 -10.43 0.17
N PRO A 67 -17.48 -11.08 -0.08
CA PRO A 67 -16.21 -10.69 0.49
C PRO A 67 -15.62 -9.45 -0.18
N ILE A 68 -14.83 -8.72 0.59
CA ILE A 68 -13.85 -7.74 0.09
C ILE A 68 -12.49 -8.16 0.62
N TRP A 69 -11.43 -7.84 -0.13
CA TRP A 69 -10.07 -8.06 0.29
C TRP A 69 -9.40 -6.76 0.67
N PHE A 70 -8.64 -6.80 1.76
CA PHE A 70 -7.86 -5.68 2.23
C PHE A 70 -6.41 -6.11 2.47
N GLN A 71 -5.50 -5.17 2.31
CA GLN A 71 -4.13 -5.28 2.77
C GLN A 71 -3.82 -4.12 3.72
N ILE A 72 -3.13 -4.43 4.81
CA ILE A 72 -2.42 -3.44 5.63
C ILE A 72 -0.93 -3.81 5.56
N TYR A 73 -0.12 -2.87 5.09
CA TYR A 73 1.34 -2.96 5.08
C TYR A 73 1.90 -1.86 5.97
N ALA A 74 2.73 -2.20 6.95
CA ALA A 74 3.28 -1.21 7.87
C ALA A 74 4.60 -1.65 8.52
N PRO A 75 5.46 -0.71 8.91
CA PRO A 75 6.66 -1.00 9.69
C PRO A 75 6.37 -1.69 11.03
N THR A 76 7.28 -2.56 11.46
CA THR A 76 7.23 -3.24 12.78
C THR A 76 7.53 -2.32 13.97
N LYS A 77 7.86 -1.03 13.72
CA LYS A 77 8.00 0.01 14.77
C LYS A 77 6.66 0.38 15.44
N PHE A 78 5.55 -0.12 14.91
CA PHE A 78 4.23 0.08 15.47
C PHE A 78 3.82 -1.12 16.32
N ALA A 79 3.39 -0.84 17.54
CA ALA A 79 2.77 -1.82 18.43
C ALA A 79 1.53 -2.44 17.77
N TRP A 80 0.73 -1.61 17.10
CA TRP A 80 -0.40 -2.02 16.26
C TRP A 80 -0.71 -0.96 15.19
N VAL A 81 -1.36 -1.39 14.11
CA VAL A 81 -1.87 -0.54 13.02
C VAL A 81 -3.31 -0.95 12.70
N ALA A 82 -4.16 0.00 12.34
CA ALA A 82 -5.58 -0.23 12.10
C ALA A 82 -6.07 0.48 10.84
N LEU A 83 -6.91 -0.24 10.09
CA LEU A 83 -7.78 0.29 9.05
C LEU A 83 -9.21 0.40 9.59
N GLY A 84 -9.82 1.57 9.50
CA GLY A 84 -11.23 1.79 9.83
C GLY A 84 -12.03 2.20 8.58
N THR A 85 -13.29 1.77 8.46
CA THR A 85 -14.22 2.32 7.46
C THR A 85 -14.95 3.54 8.01
N GLY A 86 -15.21 4.54 7.16
CA GLY A 86 -15.92 5.76 7.53
C GLY A 86 -14.97 6.91 7.91
N SER A 87 -15.50 7.92 8.60
CA SER A 87 -14.79 9.18 8.89
C SER A 87 -14.59 9.49 10.37
N THR A 88 -15.13 8.65 11.27
CA THR A 88 -15.01 8.79 12.72
C THR A 88 -14.73 7.46 13.39
N MET A 89 -13.97 7.45 14.49
CA MET A 89 -13.71 6.23 15.26
C MET A 89 -15.00 5.59 15.81
N SER A 90 -15.93 6.44 16.27
CA SER A 90 -17.26 6.00 16.68
C SER A 90 -17.94 5.26 15.53
N ASP A 91 -18.35 4.04 15.81
CA ASP A 91 -19.12 3.16 14.96
C ASP A 91 -18.43 2.75 13.65
N ALA A 92 -17.12 2.99 13.52
CA ALA A 92 -16.33 2.46 12.41
C ALA A 92 -16.20 0.94 12.49
N ASN A 93 -16.11 0.30 11.32
CA ASN A 93 -15.60 -1.06 11.19
C ASN A 93 -14.07 -0.99 11.30
N MET A 94 -13.45 -1.50 12.37
CA MET A 94 -12.00 -1.39 12.57
C MET A 94 -11.31 -2.74 12.46
N PHE A 95 -10.30 -2.83 11.62
CA PHE A 95 -9.42 -3.97 11.43
C PHE A 95 -8.05 -3.62 11.98
N ILE A 96 -7.69 -4.23 13.10
CA ILE A 96 -6.46 -3.93 13.84
C ILE A 96 -5.50 -5.10 13.66
N ILE A 97 -4.26 -4.79 13.29
CA ILE A 97 -3.18 -5.75 13.15
C ILE A 97 -2.04 -5.45 14.11
N TYR A 98 -1.40 -6.51 14.60
CA TYR A 98 -0.17 -6.45 15.39
C TYR A 98 0.59 -7.76 15.25
N GLN A 99 1.89 -7.73 15.50
CA GLN A 99 2.74 -8.91 15.45
C GLN A 99 2.26 -9.94 16.49
N ASP A 100 2.25 -11.22 16.10
CA ASP A 100 1.76 -12.31 16.96
C ASP A 100 2.85 -12.92 17.86
N GLY A 101 4.11 -12.53 17.63
CA GLY A 101 5.30 -13.02 18.34
C GLY A 101 6.01 -14.20 17.65
N ASP A 102 5.40 -14.78 16.61
CA ASP A 102 5.86 -15.99 15.92
C ASP A 102 6.17 -15.76 14.43
N GLY A 103 6.42 -14.49 14.06
CA GLY A 103 6.75 -14.09 12.69
C GLY A 103 5.54 -13.86 11.78
N ASN A 104 4.34 -13.78 12.37
CA ASN A 104 3.10 -13.50 11.67
C ASN A 104 2.34 -12.36 12.40
N VAL A 105 1.10 -12.11 12.00
CA VAL A 105 0.26 -11.05 12.59
C VAL A 105 -1.04 -11.61 13.12
N THR A 106 -1.54 -10.99 14.18
CA THR A 106 -2.91 -11.14 14.63
C THR A 106 -3.77 -10.09 13.97
N LEU A 107 -4.91 -10.51 13.41
CA LEU A 107 -5.94 -9.63 12.86
C LEU A 107 -7.17 -9.63 13.78
N SER A 108 -7.56 -8.46 14.25
CA SER A 108 -8.70 -8.28 15.14
C SER A 108 -9.70 -7.28 14.55
N HIS A 109 -10.91 -7.76 14.26
CA HIS A 109 -12.03 -6.90 13.92
C HIS A 109 -12.69 -6.37 15.21
N ARG A 110 -12.77 -5.04 15.34
CA ARG A 110 -13.29 -4.36 16.54
C ARG A 110 -14.22 -3.20 16.20
N GLN A 111 -15.03 -2.82 17.19
CA GLN A 111 -15.93 -1.67 17.12
C GLN A 111 -15.94 -0.89 18.45
N ALA A 112 -16.28 0.39 18.40
CA ALA A 112 -16.52 1.25 19.57
C ALA A 112 -17.62 2.26 19.24
N SER A 113 -18.51 2.57 20.18
CA SER A 113 -19.50 3.64 20.01
C SER A 113 -18.95 5.05 20.27
N GLY A 114 -17.69 5.15 20.70
CA GLY A 114 -17.08 6.36 21.22
C GLY A 114 -15.55 6.30 21.17
N HIS A 115 -14.92 7.29 21.80
CA HIS A 115 -13.46 7.35 21.97
C HIS A 115 -12.99 6.47 23.14
N THR A 116 -13.37 5.19 23.10
CA THR A 116 -12.96 4.15 24.06
C THR A 116 -12.22 3.05 23.33
N MET A 117 -11.44 2.22 24.03
CA MET A 117 -10.76 1.08 23.40
C MET A 117 -11.79 0.21 22.67
N PRO A 118 -11.65 0.01 21.36
CA PRO A 118 -12.58 -0.83 20.61
C PRO A 118 -12.45 -2.28 21.06
N GLN A 119 -13.57 -2.99 21.06
CA GLN A 119 -13.69 -4.39 21.48
C GLN A 119 -14.15 -5.24 20.30
N VAL A 120 -13.88 -6.54 20.31
CA VAL A 120 -14.52 -7.42 19.34
C VAL A 120 -16.03 -7.47 19.66
N PRO A 121 -16.89 -7.21 18.68
CA PRO A 121 -18.33 -7.26 18.88
C PRO A 121 -18.82 -8.70 19.07
N ALA A 122 -19.52 -8.97 20.18
CA ALA A 122 -19.97 -10.32 20.56
C ALA A 122 -20.90 -11.01 19.55
N ASN A 123 -21.61 -10.26 18.70
CA ASN A 123 -22.60 -10.79 17.74
C ASN A 123 -22.44 -10.17 16.35
N SER A 124 -21.20 -9.90 15.91
CA SER A 124 -21.01 -9.33 14.57
C SER A 124 -21.13 -10.39 13.47
N PRO A 125 -21.81 -10.08 12.36
CA PRO A 125 -21.79 -10.93 11.17
C PRO A 125 -20.46 -10.84 10.39
N VAL A 126 -19.60 -9.86 10.72
CA VAL A 126 -18.29 -9.66 10.10
C VAL A 126 -17.37 -10.81 10.46
N THR A 127 -16.79 -11.44 9.44
CA THR A 127 -15.76 -12.47 9.60
C THR A 127 -14.54 -12.06 8.80
N THR A 128 -13.37 -12.11 9.42
CA THR A 128 -12.09 -11.87 8.74
C THR A 128 -11.27 -13.15 8.67
N THR A 129 -10.47 -13.29 7.63
CA THR A 129 -9.56 -14.43 7.46
C THR A 129 -8.26 -13.93 6.84
N LEU A 130 -7.15 -14.16 7.55
CA LEU A 130 -5.81 -13.91 7.03
C LEU A 130 -5.54 -14.83 5.84
N LEU A 131 -4.83 -14.30 4.86
CA LEU A 131 -4.56 -14.94 3.58
C LEU A 131 -3.06 -15.17 3.39
N PRO A 132 -2.66 -16.07 2.48
CA PRO A 132 -1.26 -16.22 2.07
C PRO A 132 -0.62 -14.87 1.71
N GLY A 133 0.68 -14.74 1.99
CA GLY A 133 1.43 -13.48 1.87
C GLY A 133 1.33 -12.56 3.10
N THR A 134 0.52 -12.92 4.10
CA THR A 134 0.56 -12.31 5.44
C THR A 134 1.82 -12.76 6.17
N GLY A 135 2.46 -11.86 6.92
CA GLY A 135 3.59 -12.20 7.77
C GLY A 135 4.36 -10.98 8.26
N VAL A 136 5.48 -11.25 8.94
CA VAL A 136 6.45 -10.24 9.37
C VAL A 136 7.81 -10.55 8.74
N SER A 137 8.36 -9.61 7.99
CA SER A 137 9.66 -9.74 7.34
C SER A 137 10.28 -8.37 7.05
N ASP A 138 11.61 -8.29 7.05
CA ASP A 138 12.38 -7.11 6.62
C ASP A 138 11.99 -5.78 7.30
N GLY A 139 11.53 -5.85 8.56
CA GLY A 139 11.11 -4.67 9.32
C GLY A 139 9.69 -4.20 9.03
N PHE A 140 8.90 -4.98 8.30
CA PHE A 140 7.49 -4.73 8.00
C PHE A 140 6.60 -5.89 8.43
N MET A 141 5.35 -5.57 8.74
CA MET A 141 4.27 -6.51 8.95
C MET A 141 3.19 -6.29 7.87
N VAL A 142 2.71 -7.39 7.31
CA VAL A 142 1.73 -7.41 6.22
C VAL A 142 0.56 -8.26 6.64
N ALA A 143 -0.64 -7.71 6.53
CA ALA A 143 -1.88 -8.43 6.69
C ALA A 143 -2.66 -8.41 5.38
N ASN A 144 -2.66 -9.53 4.66
CA ASN A 144 -3.58 -9.80 3.56
C ASN A 144 -4.81 -10.47 4.16
N PHE A 145 -6.01 -9.92 3.99
CA PHE A 145 -7.19 -10.55 4.55
C PHE A 145 -8.43 -10.45 3.69
N ARG A 146 -9.22 -11.52 3.74
CA ARG A 146 -10.58 -11.58 3.25
C ARG A 146 -11.51 -11.12 4.36
N CYS A 147 -12.51 -10.33 3.98
CA CYS A 147 -13.49 -9.75 4.88
C CYS A 147 -14.90 -10.07 4.39
N ASP A 148 -15.54 -11.07 5.01
CA ASP A 148 -16.91 -11.47 4.71
C ASP A 148 -17.90 -10.65 5.54
N ASN A 149 -18.98 -10.19 4.90
CA ASN A 149 -20.02 -9.33 5.49
C ASN A 149 -19.52 -7.99 6.04
N CYS A 150 -18.38 -7.50 5.55
CA CYS A 150 -17.78 -6.24 6.00
C CYS A 150 -18.31 -5.01 5.26
N THR A 151 -19.11 -5.23 4.22
CA THR A 151 -19.70 -4.18 3.39
C THR A 151 -20.71 -3.35 4.16
N THR A 152 -21.31 -3.92 5.21
CA THR A 152 -22.25 -3.27 6.12
C THR A 152 -21.92 -3.73 7.55
N TRP A 153 -21.57 -2.81 8.43
CA TRP A 153 -21.13 -3.14 9.80
C TRP A 153 -22.04 -2.54 10.89
N LYS A 154 -22.96 -1.66 10.48
CA LYS A 154 -23.99 -1.06 11.31
C LYS A 154 -25.17 -0.66 10.43
N SER A 155 -26.36 -0.56 11.02
CA SER A 155 -27.54 -0.03 10.32
C SER A 155 -27.26 1.34 9.69
N GLY A 156 -27.34 1.41 8.35
CA GLY A 156 -27.15 2.64 7.58
C GLY A 156 -25.71 2.96 7.21
N GLU A 157 -24.73 2.16 7.65
CA GLU A 157 -23.31 2.33 7.32
C GLU A 157 -22.86 1.21 6.39
N SER A 158 -22.52 1.56 5.16
CA SER A 158 -22.03 0.61 4.16
C SER A 158 -20.95 1.22 3.27
N LEU A 159 -20.14 0.35 2.68
CA LEU A 159 -19.22 0.75 1.62
C LEU A 159 -20.02 1.02 0.33
N ASP A 160 -19.66 2.09 -0.38
CA ASP A 160 -20.14 2.37 -1.74
C ASP A 160 -19.03 1.99 -2.73
N PHE A 161 -19.20 0.86 -3.43
CA PHE A 161 -18.21 0.37 -4.38
C PHE A 161 -18.08 1.22 -5.63
N SER A 162 -19.05 2.09 -5.90
CA SER A 162 -19.00 3.04 -7.03
C SER A 162 -18.26 4.34 -6.68
N SER A 163 -17.87 4.52 -5.41
CA SER A 163 -17.24 5.74 -4.94
C SER A 163 -15.74 5.76 -5.20
N ALA A 164 -15.29 6.82 -5.89
CA ALA A 164 -13.88 7.15 -6.04
C ALA A 164 -13.23 7.77 -4.79
N GLY A 165 -14.01 7.97 -3.72
CA GLY A 165 -13.60 8.70 -2.53
C GLY A 165 -14.06 8.06 -1.24
N THR A 166 -14.10 6.73 -1.17
CA THR A 166 -14.64 6.01 -0.01
C THR A 166 -13.83 6.34 1.24
N PRO A 167 -14.44 6.93 2.28
CA PRO A 167 -13.71 7.41 3.45
C PRO A 167 -13.20 6.23 4.30
N MET A 168 -11.93 6.32 4.66
CA MET A 168 -11.20 5.37 5.48
C MET A 168 -10.45 6.09 6.61
N ILE A 169 -10.14 5.33 7.65
CA ILE A 169 -9.41 5.78 8.82
C ILE A 169 -8.13 4.95 8.95
N GLY A 170 -7.00 5.62 9.10
CA GLY A 170 -5.72 4.99 9.45
C GLY A 170 -5.35 5.39 10.87
N ALA A 171 -5.10 4.42 11.74
CA ALA A 171 -4.64 4.67 13.11
C ALA A 171 -3.53 3.69 13.48
N TRP A 172 -2.60 4.10 14.32
CA TRP A 172 -1.49 3.26 14.75
C TRP A 172 -0.98 3.71 16.10
N GLN A 173 -0.28 2.83 16.80
CA GLN A 173 0.48 3.18 17.99
C GLN A 173 1.94 2.82 17.78
N GLU A 174 2.82 3.80 18.00
CA GLU A 174 4.27 3.56 18.06
C GLU A 174 4.66 2.87 19.38
N GLY A 175 5.64 1.98 19.32
CA GLY A 175 6.18 1.30 20.48
C GLY A 175 6.53 -0.16 20.21
N ASP A 176 6.86 -0.87 21.29
CA ASP A 176 7.17 -2.29 21.24
C ASP A 176 5.99 -3.11 20.72
N PRO A 177 6.24 -4.20 19.96
CA PRO A 177 5.19 -5.06 19.45
C PRO A 177 4.37 -5.69 20.58
N LEU A 178 3.11 -5.99 20.29
CA LEU A 178 2.24 -6.70 21.23
C LEU A 178 2.62 -8.17 21.41
N ASP A 179 3.22 -8.78 20.39
CA ASP A 179 3.62 -10.20 20.35
C ASP A 179 2.56 -11.12 20.95
N SER A 180 1.37 -11.07 20.38
CA SER A 180 0.20 -11.77 20.92
C SER A 180 -0.71 -12.30 19.83
N THR A 181 -1.16 -13.54 20.00
CA THR A 181 -2.20 -14.18 19.18
C THR A 181 -3.63 -13.84 19.65
N ASP A 182 -3.80 -13.13 20.77
CA ASP A 182 -5.10 -12.84 21.36
C ASP A 182 -5.80 -11.71 20.62
N VAL A 183 -6.84 -12.01 19.84
CA VAL A 183 -7.63 -11.01 19.11
C VAL A 183 -8.29 -9.97 20.03
N GLU A 184 -8.43 -10.23 21.33
CA GLU A 184 -8.95 -9.28 22.34
C GLU A 184 -7.84 -8.51 23.08
N ALA A 185 -6.57 -8.67 22.67
CA ALA A 185 -5.44 -8.07 23.36
C ALA A 185 -5.69 -6.58 23.64
N ARG A 186 -5.36 -6.16 24.86
CA ARG A 186 -5.52 -4.77 25.27
C ARG A 186 -4.53 -3.90 24.50
N ILE A 187 -5.05 -2.94 23.75
CA ILE A 187 -4.26 -1.99 22.97
C ILE A 187 -4.21 -0.61 23.64
N GLY A 188 -3.10 0.11 23.44
CA GLY A 188 -3.00 1.51 23.82
C GLY A 188 -3.81 2.41 22.87
N LYS A 189 -3.92 3.69 23.22
CA LYS A 189 -4.47 4.70 22.31
C LYS A 189 -3.49 4.91 21.15
N HIS A 190 -4.01 5.16 19.95
CA HIS A 190 -3.18 5.55 18.80
C HIS A 190 -2.27 6.73 19.15
N THR A 191 -1.07 6.74 18.59
CA THR A 191 -0.13 7.87 18.69
C THR A 191 -0.59 8.98 17.75
N GLY A 192 -0.53 10.23 18.22
CA GLY A 192 -0.91 11.39 17.41
C GLY A 192 -2.38 11.40 16.97
N SER A 193 -2.65 12.13 15.89
CA SER A 193 -3.97 12.22 15.27
C SER A 193 -4.16 11.09 14.25
N PRO A 194 -5.28 10.33 14.32
CA PRO A 194 -5.66 9.40 13.27
C PRO A 194 -5.77 10.12 11.92
N ARG A 195 -5.55 9.38 10.84
CA ARG A 195 -5.69 9.89 9.48
C ARG A 195 -7.07 9.54 8.96
N ILE A 196 -7.73 10.51 8.35
CA ILE A 196 -8.85 10.27 7.45
C ILE A 196 -8.29 10.37 6.04
N PHE A 197 -8.54 9.37 5.22
CA PHE A 197 -8.13 9.30 3.82
C PHE A 197 -9.24 8.67 3.00
N SER A 198 -9.04 8.56 1.69
CA SER A 198 -9.99 7.93 0.80
C SER A 198 -9.34 6.80 -0.01
N LEU A 199 -10.11 5.75 -0.26
CA LEU A 199 -9.83 4.73 -1.26
C LEU A 199 -10.82 4.86 -2.42
N ASP A 200 -10.32 4.77 -3.64
CA ASP A 200 -11.16 4.69 -4.84
C ASP A 200 -11.61 3.24 -5.05
N LEU A 201 -12.77 2.88 -4.51
CA LEU A 201 -13.30 1.52 -4.67
C LEU A 201 -13.85 1.27 -6.07
N SER A 202 -14.17 2.33 -6.83
CA SER A 202 -14.69 2.23 -8.18
C SER A 202 -13.67 1.67 -9.17
N SER A 203 -12.38 1.95 -8.96
CA SER A 203 -11.28 1.38 -9.75
C SER A 203 -10.75 0.04 -9.18
N ALA A 204 -11.16 -0.34 -7.97
CA ALA A 204 -10.75 -1.58 -7.30
C ALA A 204 -11.65 -2.78 -7.58
N ILE A 205 -12.65 -2.64 -8.46
CA ILE A 205 -13.52 -3.74 -8.88
C ILE A 205 -12.75 -4.63 -9.86
N LYS A 206 -12.55 -5.90 -9.52
CA LYS A 206 -11.76 -6.85 -10.32
C LYS A 206 -12.42 -8.22 -10.44
N ALA A 207 -12.24 -8.86 -11.58
CA ALA A 207 -12.61 -10.25 -11.79
C ALA A 207 -11.63 -11.17 -11.01
N THR A 208 -11.88 -11.39 -9.72
CA THR A 208 -11.10 -12.31 -8.90
C THR A 208 -11.98 -13.32 -8.17
N ALA A 209 -11.49 -14.57 -8.10
CA ALA A 209 -12.12 -15.65 -7.36
C ALA A 209 -11.30 -16.09 -6.13
N GLY A 210 -10.12 -15.48 -5.91
CA GLY A 210 -9.09 -15.95 -4.99
C GLY A 210 -8.43 -14.85 -4.17
N ASN A 211 -7.24 -15.11 -3.63
CA ASN A 211 -6.45 -14.12 -2.90
C ASN A 211 -5.76 -13.18 -3.91
N PRO A 212 -6.17 -11.90 -4.00
CA PRO A 212 -5.61 -10.99 -5.01
C PRO A 212 -4.17 -10.54 -4.72
N PHE A 213 -3.63 -10.87 -3.54
CA PHE A 213 -2.34 -10.35 -3.05
C PHE A 213 -1.16 -11.33 -3.20
N VAL A 214 -1.34 -12.44 -3.91
CA VAL A 214 -0.26 -13.40 -4.19
C VAL A 214 -0.04 -13.67 -5.67
N ASP A 215 -1.07 -13.44 -6.48
CA ASP A 215 -1.00 -13.64 -7.94
C ASP A 215 -0.70 -12.31 -8.68
N ASP A 216 -1.18 -11.17 -8.16
CA ASP A 216 -1.14 -9.89 -8.89
C ASP A 216 -0.55 -8.70 -8.10
N PHE A 217 -0.47 -8.78 -6.76
CA PHE A 217 0.01 -7.67 -5.92
C PHE A 217 0.85 -8.15 -4.73
N ALA A 218 2.17 -8.26 -4.93
CA ALA A 218 3.11 -8.20 -3.82
C ALA A 218 3.22 -6.74 -3.35
N VAL A 219 3.46 -6.56 -2.04
CA VAL A 219 3.71 -5.28 -1.35
C VAL A 219 4.11 -4.14 -2.31
N PRO A 220 3.41 -3.00 -2.32
CA PRO A 220 3.76 -1.91 -3.23
C PRO A 220 5.21 -1.49 -2.95
N GLU A 221 6.07 -1.57 -3.97
CA GLU A 221 7.41 -0.99 -3.89
C GLU A 221 7.25 0.48 -3.52
N GLU A 222 7.98 0.89 -2.47
CA GLU A 222 8.00 2.24 -1.90
C GLU A 222 7.76 3.30 -2.98
N ALA A 223 6.72 4.12 -2.81
CA ALA A 223 6.47 5.27 -3.68
C ALA A 223 7.64 6.25 -3.52
N ASN A 224 8.67 6.08 -4.37
CA ASN A 224 9.80 6.98 -4.45
C ASN A 224 9.29 8.27 -5.09
N ASP A 225 8.82 9.20 -4.24
CA ASP A 225 8.48 10.55 -4.64
C ASP A 225 9.76 11.21 -5.18
N GLY A 226 9.88 11.21 -6.50
CA GLY A 226 10.94 11.85 -7.23
C GLY A 226 10.92 13.35 -6.95
N GLY A 227 11.64 13.76 -5.91
CA GLY A 227 11.95 15.15 -5.65
C GLY A 227 12.67 15.73 -6.86
N SER A 228 11.94 16.49 -7.67
CA SER A 228 12.55 17.36 -8.67
C SER A 228 13.25 18.49 -7.91
N GLU A 229 14.58 18.39 -7.85
CA GLU A 229 15.46 19.49 -7.48
C GLU A 229 15.37 20.54 -8.60
N ASP A 230 14.47 21.52 -8.45
CA ASP A 230 14.50 22.70 -9.32
C ASP A 230 15.65 23.60 -8.89
N ALA A 231 16.69 23.55 -9.72
CA ALA A 231 17.93 24.29 -9.63
C ALA A 231 17.71 25.81 -9.69
N ASP A 232 18.53 26.50 -8.91
CA ASP A 232 18.76 27.94 -8.94
C ASP A 232 19.07 28.42 -10.37
N ALA A 233 18.23 29.30 -10.90
CA ALA A 233 18.52 30.07 -12.10
C ALA A 233 19.17 31.40 -11.70
N GLU A 234 20.50 31.44 -11.82
CA GLU A 234 21.31 32.65 -11.96
C GLU A 234 20.89 33.36 -13.27
N ASP A 235 20.48 34.63 -13.21
CA ASP A 235 20.34 35.50 -14.38
C ASP A 235 21.27 36.72 -14.21
N ASP A 236 22.25 36.79 -15.11
CA ASP A 236 23.31 37.78 -15.10
C ASP A 236 23.23 38.65 -16.37
N SER A 237 22.91 39.93 -16.14
CA SER A 237 23.47 41.12 -16.78
C SER A 237 22.95 41.69 -18.13
N ALA A 238 22.52 42.97 -18.01
CA ALA A 238 22.71 44.16 -18.88
C ALA A 238 21.96 44.25 -20.23
N GLY A 239 21.42 45.39 -20.69
CA GLY A 239 21.38 46.80 -20.27
C GLY A 239 21.10 47.67 -21.51
N ASP A 240 20.28 48.74 -21.40
CA ASP A 240 20.41 50.07 -22.05
C ASP A 240 19.08 50.83 -22.20
N GLY A 241 19.12 52.16 -21.93
CA GLY A 241 18.23 53.16 -22.53
C GLY A 241 17.51 54.13 -21.56
N ALA A 242 17.88 55.42 -21.64
CA ALA A 242 17.40 56.60 -20.89
C ALA A 242 15.88 56.91 -21.12
N ASP A 243 15.17 57.90 -20.53
CA ASP A 243 15.45 59.27 -20.04
C ASP A 243 14.22 59.83 -19.27
N GLY A 244 14.39 60.88 -18.44
CA GLY A 244 13.29 61.82 -18.07
C GLY A 244 13.12 62.23 -16.60
N GLU A 245 13.23 63.54 -16.34
CA GLU A 245 13.38 64.29 -15.06
C GLU A 245 12.21 64.41 -14.04
N SER A 246 12.63 64.69 -12.77
CA SER A 246 12.01 65.55 -11.70
C SER A 246 10.76 65.03 -10.93
N ALA A 247 10.56 65.17 -9.61
CA ALA A 247 11.22 65.91 -8.52
C ALA A 247 10.73 65.44 -7.12
N GLY A 248 11.58 65.57 -6.08
CA GLY A 248 11.25 65.75 -4.63
C GLY A 248 10.55 64.60 -3.88
N VAL A 249 10.81 64.24 -2.61
CA VAL A 249 11.43 64.88 -1.43
C VAL A 249 11.88 63.76 -0.47
N GLY A 250 12.90 64.04 0.38
CA GLY A 250 13.63 63.10 1.26
C GLY A 250 12.82 62.20 2.22
N ARG A 251 13.47 61.28 2.95
CA ARG A 251 14.39 61.55 4.07
C ARG A 251 15.38 60.39 4.28
N SER A 252 16.64 60.74 4.55
CA SER A 252 17.67 59.85 5.08
C SER A 252 17.43 59.47 6.54
N SER A 253 17.85 58.27 6.95
CA SER A 253 18.72 58.08 8.11
C SER A 253 19.44 56.73 8.06
N LEU A 254 20.76 56.81 8.28
CA LEU A 254 21.73 55.75 8.53
C LEU A 254 21.41 55.07 9.89
N VAL A 255 21.95 53.92 10.32
CA VAL A 255 23.35 53.47 10.30
C VAL A 255 23.45 52.05 10.89
N SER A 256 24.50 51.34 10.48
CA SER A 256 25.38 50.44 11.27
C SER A 256 24.85 49.20 12.00
N GLY A 257 25.54 48.09 11.74
CA GLY A 257 26.10 47.28 12.83
C GLY A 257 25.79 45.79 12.75
N GLY A 258 26.62 45.04 12.02
CA GLY A 258 26.72 43.60 12.22
C GLY A 258 27.43 43.25 13.54
N VAL A 259 27.11 42.10 14.11
CA VAL A 259 28.00 41.36 15.01
C VAL A 259 27.76 39.86 14.93
N ALA A 260 28.87 39.15 15.06
CA ALA A 260 29.18 37.76 14.77
C ALA A 260 28.41 36.70 15.57
N ALA A 261 28.32 35.53 14.93
CA ALA A 261 27.97 34.25 15.52
C ALA A 261 29.04 33.75 16.51
N ALA A 262 28.61 33.11 17.60
CA ALA A 262 29.45 32.36 18.51
C ALA A 262 29.00 30.90 18.53
N ALA A 263 29.91 30.00 18.14
CA ALA A 263 29.77 28.55 18.22
C ALA A 263 30.06 28.08 19.65
N MET A 264 29.24 27.16 20.19
CA MET A 264 29.43 26.55 21.50
C MET A 264 29.80 25.08 21.33
N MET A 265 31.08 24.75 21.53
CA MET A 265 31.57 23.38 21.71
C MET A 265 31.25 22.90 23.13
N MET A 266 30.61 21.73 23.25
CA MET A 266 30.56 20.99 24.52
C MET A 266 31.58 19.86 24.48
N GLY A 267 32.59 19.98 25.34
CA GLY A 267 33.58 18.93 25.60
C GLY A 267 33.03 17.89 26.56
N PHE A 268 33.21 16.62 26.22
CA PHE A 268 33.02 15.48 27.11
C PHE A 268 34.36 15.15 27.78
N SER A 269 34.42 15.32 29.11
CA SER A 269 35.54 14.88 29.94
C SER A 269 35.22 13.50 30.52
N LEU A 270 36.16 12.58 30.31
CA LEU A 270 36.21 11.24 30.88
C LEU A 270 37.03 11.27 32.18
N LEU A 271 36.51 10.75 33.29
CA LEU A 271 37.35 10.16 34.35
C LEU A 271 36.54 9.33 35.36
N MET A 272 37.10 8.14 35.62
CA MET A 272 36.79 7.08 36.59
C MET A 272 35.67 6.10 36.23
#